data_AF-A0A537B6G2-F1
#
_entry.id   AF-A0A537B6G2-F1
#
_cell.length_a   1.000
_cell.length_b   1.000
_cell.length_c   1.000
_cell.angle_alpha   90.00
_cell.angle_beta   90.00
_cell.angle_gamma   90.00
#
_symmetry.space_group_name_H-M   'P 1'
#
loop_
_entity.id
_entity.type
_entity.pdbx_description
1 polymer ?
#
loop_
_entity_poly.entity_id
_entity_poly.type
_entity_poly.pdbx_seq_one_letter_code
_entity_poly.pdbx_strand_id
1 'polypeptide(L)'
;MTELPPQLRQVRDFFFKQALALSPERTHIHHPELIKNQTIFRLEDLRKHLNNPFLDLDFVQIIDRGQLVDLRAARCFKVVQRRQIEFVNRLVLQKHLENGAACLLEGVDILEPQVN
;
A
#
# COMPACT_ATOMS: atom_id res chain seq x y z
N MET A 1 8.80 -25.08 -1.59
CA MET A 1 8.01 -23.92 -2.04
C MET A 1 6.84 -23.80 -1.09
N THR A 2 6.72 -22.67 -0.40
CA THR A 2 5.59 -22.39 0.49
C THR A 2 4.34 -22.25 -0.38
N GLU A 3 3.30 -23.04 -0.12
CA GLU A 3 2.05 -22.91 -0.89
C GLU A 3 1.39 -21.55 -0.62
N LEU A 4 0.93 -20.88 -1.69
CA LEU A 4 0.14 -19.66 -1.56
C LEU A 4 -1.18 -19.95 -0.82
N PRO A 5 -1.59 -19.09 0.13
CA PRO A 5 -2.91 -19.14 0.75
C PRO A 5 -4.05 -19.20 -0.27
N PRO A 6 -5.20 -19.84 0.05
CA PRO A 6 -6.29 -20.04 -0.89
C PRO A 6 -6.79 -18.77 -1.60
N GLN A 7 -6.90 -17.66 -0.87
CA GLN A 7 -7.35 -16.38 -1.42
C GLN A 7 -6.32 -15.79 -2.41
N LEU A 8 -5.01 -15.88 -2.10
CA LEU A 8 -3.94 -15.44 -3.01
C LEU A 8 -3.87 -16.30 -4.27
N ARG A 9 -4.16 -17.62 -4.17
CA ARG A 9 -4.31 -18.47 -5.35
C ARG A 9 -5.47 -18.02 -6.24
N GLN A 10 -6.58 -17.56 -5.66
CA GLN A 10 -7.70 -17.02 -6.44
C GLN A 10 -7.33 -15.70 -7.14
N VAL A 11 -6.64 -14.76 -6.47
CA VAL A 11 -6.14 -13.53 -7.12
C VAL A 11 -5.20 -13.87 -8.27
N ARG A 12 -4.22 -14.74 -8.01
CA ARG A 12 -3.28 -15.21 -9.02
C ARG A 12 -4.01 -15.82 -10.20
N ASP A 13 -4.90 -16.78 -9.96
CA ASP A 13 -5.63 -17.46 -11.03
C ASP A 13 -6.51 -16.50 -11.83
N PHE A 14 -7.16 -15.54 -11.18
CA PHE A 14 -7.89 -14.49 -11.87
C PHE A 14 -6.98 -13.64 -12.76
N PHE A 15 -5.87 -13.12 -12.21
CA PHE A 15 -4.94 -12.29 -12.96
C PHE A 15 -4.31 -13.07 -14.12
N PHE A 16 -3.72 -14.23 -13.87
CA PHE A 16 -3.01 -14.98 -14.90
C PHE A 16 -3.94 -15.69 -15.89
N LYS A 17 -5.15 -16.13 -15.51
CA LYS A 17 -6.04 -16.82 -16.47
C LYS A 17 -6.97 -15.86 -17.21
N GLN A 18 -7.44 -14.79 -16.56
CA GLN A 18 -8.33 -13.83 -17.22
C GLN A 18 -7.58 -12.66 -17.85
N ALA A 19 -6.52 -12.12 -17.22
CA ALA A 19 -5.77 -11.01 -17.82
C ALA A 19 -4.94 -11.45 -19.02
N LEU A 20 -4.35 -12.65 -19.01
CA LEU A 20 -3.63 -13.19 -20.18
C LEU A 20 -4.57 -13.50 -21.36
N ALA A 21 -5.87 -13.66 -21.10
CA ALA A 21 -6.88 -13.88 -22.14
C ALA A 21 -7.48 -12.58 -22.70
N LEU A 22 -7.10 -11.41 -22.16
CA LEU A 22 -7.61 -10.13 -22.65
C LEU A 22 -6.92 -9.66 -23.93
N SER A 23 -7.66 -8.84 -24.69
CA SER A 23 -7.08 -8.01 -25.75
C SER A 23 -5.97 -7.10 -25.18
N PRO A 24 -4.86 -6.89 -25.92
CA PRO A 24 -3.76 -5.99 -25.52
C PRO A 24 -4.19 -4.55 -25.20
N GLU A 25 -5.36 -4.13 -25.68
CA GLU A 25 -5.91 -2.78 -25.47
C GLU A 25 -6.54 -2.60 -24.07
N ARG A 26 -6.87 -3.69 -23.37
CA ARG A 26 -7.42 -3.62 -22.00
C ARG A 26 -6.31 -3.64 -20.97
N THR A 27 -6.09 -2.50 -20.32
CA THR A 27 -5.08 -2.32 -19.28
C THR A 27 -5.55 -2.64 -17.86
N HIS A 28 -6.87 -2.81 -17.66
CA HIS A 28 -7.45 -3.06 -16.35
C HIS A 28 -8.63 -4.04 -16.43
N ILE A 29 -8.77 -4.88 -15.40
CA ILE A 29 -9.96 -5.69 -15.15
C ILE A 29 -10.46 -5.38 -13.75
N HIS A 30 -11.76 -5.14 -13.63
CA HIS A 30 -12.44 -5.03 -12.35
C HIS A 30 -13.41 -6.20 -12.19
N HIS A 31 -13.32 -6.92 -11.08
CA HIS A 31 -14.29 -7.95 -10.69
C HIS A 31 -14.68 -7.71 -9.23
N PRO A 32 -15.87 -7.13 -8.96
CA PRO A 32 -16.32 -6.91 -7.59
C PRO A 32 -16.46 -8.26 -6.88
N GLU A 33 -16.15 -8.26 -5.58
CA GLU A 33 -16.28 -9.45 -4.73
C GLU A 33 -15.56 -10.70 -5.25
N LEU A 34 -14.47 -10.54 -6.02
CA LEU A 34 -13.65 -11.65 -6.51
C LEU A 34 -13.26 -12.62 -5.39
N ILE A 35 -13.01 -12.07 -4.20
CA ILE A 35 -12.79 -12.84 -2.97
C ILE A 35 -13.81 -12.36 -1.94
N LYS A 36 -14.77 -13.23 -1.64
CA LYS A 36 -15.72 -13.01 -0.54
C LYS A 36 -14.97 -13.04 0.79
N ASN A 37 -15.27 -12.08 1.66
CA ASN A 37 -14.64 -11.94 2.98
C ASN A 37 -13.10 -11.99 2.91
N GLN A 38 -12.52 -11.19 2.01
CA GLN A 38 -11.07 -11.17 1.79
C GLN A 38 -10.32 -10.84 3.08
N THR A 39 -9.21 -11.53 3.30
CA THR A 39 -8.29 -11.34 4.42
C THR A 39 -6.85 -11.15 3.92
N ILE A 40 -6.69 -10.81 2.65
CA ILE A 40 -5.38 -10.60 2.01
C ILE A 40 -4.75 -9.31 2.50
N PHE A 41 -5.54 -8.25 2.58
CA PHE A 41 -5.08 -6.95 3.07
C PHE A 41 -6.21 -6.29 3.85
N ARG A 42 -6.00 -6.07 5.15
CA ARG A 42 -6.97 -5.47 6.05
C ARG A 42 -6.55 -4.05 6.40
N LEU A 43 -7.51 -3.30 6.95
CA LEU A 43 -7.22 -1.98 7.50
C LEU A 43 -6.14 -2.02 8.58
N GLU A 44 -6.06 -3.11 9.35
CA GLU A 44 -5.02 -3.35 10.36
C GLU A 44 -3.62 -3.41 9.72
N ASP A 45 -3.49 -4.04 8.55
CA ASP A 45 -2.23 -4.14 7.82
C ASP A 45 -1.80 -2.76 7.30
N LEU A 46 -2.73 -1.99 6.72
CA LEU A 46 -2.47 -0.60 6.35
C LEU A 46 -2.01 0.23 7.56
N ARG A 47 -2.68 0.09 8.70
CA ARG A 47 -2.29 0.79 9.94
C ARG A 47 -0.91 0.37 10.41
N LYS A 48 -0.53 -0.91 10.27
CA LYS A 48 0.81 -1.39 10.59
C LYS A 48 1.87 -0.73 9.70
N HIS A 49 1.63 -0.68 8.38
CA HIS A 49 2.53 0.00 7.44
C HIS A 49 2.68 1.49 7.76
N LEU A 50 1.58 2.20 7.95
CA LEU A 50 1.59 3.65 8.26
C LEU A 50 2.24 3.96 9.62
N ASN A 51 2.32 2.98 10.53
CA ASN A 51 2.99 3.12 11.82
C ASN A 51 4.41 2.56 11.84
N ASN A 52 4.92 2.06 10.70
CA ASN A 52 6.29 1.59 10.61
C ASN A 52 7.26 2.78 10.84
N PRO A 53 8.20 2.70 11.79
CA PRO A 53 9.20 3.75 12.00
C PRO A 53 10.11 3.99 10.80
N PHE A 54 10.18 3.03 9.88
CA PHE A 54 10.90 3.09 8.61
C PHE A 54 9.97 3.27 7.41
N LEU A 55 8.76 3.81 7.62
CA LEU A 55 7.89 4.21 6.53
C LEU A 55 8.64 5.18 5.62
N ASP A 56 8.74 4.84 4.34
CA ASP A 56 9.28 5.71 3.32
C ASP A 56 8.13 6.38 2.56
N LEU A 57 8.17 7.71 2.52
CA LEU A 57 7.13 8.52 1.88
C LEU A 57 7.16 8.45 0.36
N ASP A 58 8.18 7.86 -0.25
CA ASP A 58 8.19 7.58 -1.68
C ASP A 58 7.17 6.50 -2.08
N PHE A 59 6.70 5.69 -1.12
CA PHE A 59 5.67 4.68 -1.32
C PHE A 59 4.29 5.10 -0.79
N VAL A 60 4.14 6.33 -0.27
CA VAL A 60 2.88 6.80 0.34
C VAL A 60 2.42 8.07 -0.34
N GLN A 61 1.17 8.06 -0.81
CA GLN A 61 0.49 9.26 -1.29
C GLN A 61 -0.75 9.53 -0.44
N ILE A 62 -0.94 10.79 -0.07
CA ILE A 62 -2.14 11.27 0.61
C ILE A 62 -2.87 12.22 -0.33
N ILE A 63 -4.16 11.95 -0.56
CA ILE A 63 -5.01 12.75 -1.45
C ILE A 63 -6.12 13.36 -0.59
N ASP A 64 -6.03 14.65 -0.34
CA ASP A 64 -6.99 15.40 0.48
C ASP A 64 -7.85 16.28 -0.44
N ARG A 65 -9.17 16.09 -0.41
CA ARG A 65 -10.13 16.80 -1.28
C ARG A 65 -9.75 16.77 -2.77
N GLY A 66 -9.23 15.64 -3.24
CA GLY A 66 -8.83 15.43 -4.63
C GLY A 66 -7.48 16.04 -5.02
N GLN A 67 -6.72 16.59 -4.06
CA GLN A 67 -5.38 17.12 -4.31
C GLN A 67 -4.33 16.28 -3.61
N LEU A 68 -3.22 16.02 -4.31
CA LEU A 68 -2.06 15.36 -3.71
C LEU A 68 -1.44 16.28 -2.65
N VAL A 69 -1.29 15.75 -1.44
CA VAL A 69 -0.66 16.47 -0.33
C VAL A 69 0.85 16.42 -0.48
N ASP A 70 1.51 17.57 -0.32
CA ASP A 70 2.97 17.64 -0.24
C ASP A 70 3.45 17.16 1.13
N LEU A 71 4.00 15.94 1.16
CA LEU A 71 4.50 15.31 2.39
C LEU A 71 5.98 15.62 2.67
N ARG A 72 6.66 16.48 1.89
CA ARG A 72 8.07 16.82 2.15
C ARG A 72 8.30 17.36 3.55
N ALA A 73 7.36 18.16 4.07
CA ALA A 73 7.42 18.68 5.44
C ALA A 73 7.24 17.60 6.53
N ALA A 74 6.75 16.41 6.18
CA ALA A 74 6.67 15.28 7.08
C ALA A 74 8.01 14.52 7.19
N ARG A 75 8.95 14.69 6.24
CA ARG A 75 10.28 14.09 6.31
C ARG A 75 11.11 14.78 7.38
N CYS A 76 11.55 14.01 8.35
CA CYS A 76 12.38 14.43 9.47
C CYS A 76 13.69 13.66 9.40
N PHE A 77 14.78 14.26 9.89
CA PHE A 77 16.09 13.62 9.86
C PHE A 77 16.78 13.73 11.20
N LYS A 78 17.50 12.66 11.57
CA LYS A 78 18.43 12.66 12.70
C LYS A 78 19.76 12.09 12.26
N VAL A 79 20.84 12.79 12.57
CA VAL A 79 22.19 12.28 12.33
C VAL A 79 22.62 11.43 13.53
N VAL A 80 22.94 10.16 13.27
CA VAL A 80 23.43 9.20 14.26
C VAL A 80 24.71 8.59 13.73
N GLN A 81 25.82 8.70 14.48
CA GLN A 81 27.12 8.13 14.09
C GLN A 81 27.55 8.50 12.65
N ARG A 82 27.34 9.77 12.24
CA ARG A 82 27.62 10.30 10.88
C ARG A 82 26.72 9.74 9.76
N ARG A 83 25.66 9.02 10.09
CA ARG A 83 24.62 8.60 9.13
C ARG A 83 23.36 9.43 9.35
N GLN A 84 22.78 9.91 8.25
CA GLN A 84 21.47 10.54 8.28
C GLN A 84 20.40 9.45 8.24
N ILE A 85 19.55 9.42 9.27
CA ILE A 85 18.41 8.52 9.33
C ILE A 85 17.16 9.38 9.12
N GLU A 86 16.35 8.98 8.15
CA GLU A 86 15.07 9.61 7.86
C GLU A 86 13.96 8.99 8.73
N PHE A 87 13.02 9.83 9.15
CA PHE A 87 11.80 9.46 9.86
C PHE A 87 10.62 10.27 9.35
N VAL A 88 9.42 9.75 9.55
CA VAL A 88 8.19 10.45 9.18
C VAL A 88 7.52 11.04 10.41
N ASN A 89 7.21 12.34 10.36
CA ASN A 89 6.32 12.98 11.30
C ASN A 89 4.86 12.54 11.04
N ARG A 90 4.45 11.48 11.74
CA ARG A 90 3.12 10.89 11.60
C ARG A 90 1.96 11.83 11.94
N LEU A 91 2.18 12.90 12.71
CA LEU A 91 1.13 13.87 13.01
C LEU A 91 0.63 14.58 11.74
N VAL A 92 1.52 14.77 10.76
CA VAL A 92 1.15 15.36 9.47
C VAL A 92 0.22 14.41 8.71
N LEU A 93 0.57 13.13 8.62
CA LEU A 93 -0.26 12.11 7.98
C LEU A 93 -1.62 11.97 8.69
N GLN A 94 -1.60 11.85 10.02
CA GLN A 94 -2.78 11.66 10.84
C GLN A 94 -3.78 12.81 10.65
N LYS A 95 -3.31 14.06 10.61
CA LYS A 95 -4.16 15.23 10.36
C LYS A 95 -4.96 15.10 9.06
N HIS A 96 -4.35 14.63 7.97
CA HIS A 96 -5.06 14.48 6.69
C HIS A 96 -6.01 13.29 6.72
N LEU A 97 -5.58 12.15 7.27
CA LEU A 97 -6.40 10.95 7.36
C LEU A 97 -7.65 11.17 8.24
N GLU A 98 -7.53 11.89 9.36
CA GLU A 98 -8.65 12.26 10.23
C GLU A 98 -9.66 13.19 9.54
N ASN A 99 -9.22 13.95 8.54
CA ASN A 99 -10.09 14.80 7.73
C ASN A 99 -10.72 14.07 6.53
N GLY A 100 -10.54 12.75 6.43
CA GLY A 100 -11.10 11.92 5.36
C GLY A 100 -10.29 11.92 4.07
N ALA A 101 -9.00 12.28 4.13
CA ALA A 101 -8.12 12.12 2.98
C ALA A 101 -7.98 10.63 2.59
N ALA A 102 -7.85 10.37 1.29
CA ALA A 102 -7.50 9.06 0.79
C ALA A 102 -6.00 8.79 0.98
N CYS A 103 -5.65 7.52 1.23
CA CYS A 103 -4.28 7.04 1.34
C CYS A 103 -4.04 6.00 0.25
N LEU A 104 -2.99 6.20 -0.54
CA LEU A 104 -2.48 5.21 -1.47
C LEU A 104 -1.11 4.75 -0.95
N LEU A 105 -0.96 3.43 -0.85
CA LEU A 105 0.30 2.78 -0.49
C LEU A 105 0.75 1.97 -1.70
N GLU A 106 1.91 2.32 -2.23
CA GLU A 106 2.52 1.68 -3.40
C GLU A 106 3.61 0.69 -2.98
N GLY A 107 3.96 -0.24 -3.86
CA GLY A 107 5.05 -1.19 -3.61
C GLY A 107 4.76 -2.29 -2.58
N VAL A 108 3.53 -2.41 -2.09
CA VAL A 108 3.11 -3.54 -1.25
C VAL A 108 2.91 -4.77 -2.11
N ASP A 109 3.67 -5.83 -1.83
CA ASP A 109 3.48 -7.10 -2.52
C ASP A 109 2.44 -7.95 -1.79
N ILE A 110 1.17 -7.77 -2.13
CA ILE A 110 0.06 -8.52 -1.52
C ILE A 110 0.19 -10.05 -1.69
N LEU A 111 1.02 -10.55 -2.62
CA LEU A 111 1.24 -11.97 -2.86
C LEU A 111 2.35 -12.55 -2.00
N GLU A 112 3.20 -11.70 -1.40
CA GLU A 112 4.28 -12.09 -0.50
C GLU A 112 4.11 -11.48 0.90
N PRO A 113 3.22 -12.03 1.74
CA PRO A 113 2.95 -11.49 3.09
C PRO A 113 4.18 -11.45 4.01
N GLN A 114 5.23 -12.20 3.68
CA GLN A 114 6.49 -12.19 4.45
C GLN A 114 7.38 -10.98 4.14
N VAL A 115 7.12 -10.29 3.02
CA VAL A 115 7.86 -9.11 2.58
C VAL A 115 7.21 -7.81 3.08
N ASN A 116 5.94 -7.86 3.50
CA ASN A 116 5.13 -6.72 3.96
C ASN A 116 5.19 -6.45 5.49
#